data_AF-A0A7W6BVU7-F1
#
_entry.id   AF-A0A7W6BVU7-F1
#
_cell.length_a   1.000
_cell.length_b   1.000
_cell.length_c   1.000
_cell.angle_alpha   90.00
_cell.angle_beta   90.00
_cell.angle_gamma   90.00
#
_symmetry.space_group_name_H-M   'P 1'
#
loop_
_entity.id
_entity.type
_entity.pdbx_description
1 polymer ?
#
loop_
_entity_poly.entity_id
_entity_poly.type
_entity_poly.pdbx_seq_one_letter_code
_entity_poly.pdbx_strand_id
1 'polypeptide(L)' 'MVTPGAKREAVAHAREHHGLSERRACSLVGVSRRVIRYQPTRVDDAPLRARLRELAAERRRFGYRRLGYLL' A
#
# COMPACT_ATOMS: atom_id res chain seq x y z
N MET A 1 1.27 2.75 20.40
CA MET A 1 1.84 3.44 19.21
C MET A 1 0.79 3.38 18.10
N VAL A 2 0.45 4.48 17.42
CA VAL A 2 -0.62 4.50 16.39
C VAL A 2 -0.04 4.07 15.04
N THR A 3 -0.77 3.23 14.28
CA THR A 3 -0.31 2.74 12.97
C THR A 3 -0.34 3.85 11.91
N PRO A 4 0.50 3.77 10.85
CA PRO A 4 0.43 4.72 9.74
C PRO A 4 -0.93 4.77 9.05
N GLY A 5 -1.67 3.65 9.00
CA GLY A 5 -3.04 3.58 8.48
C GLY A 5 -4.00 4.42 9.32
N ALA A 6 -4.03 4.20 10.63
CA ALA A 6 -4.88 4.97 11.54
C ALA A 6 -4.56 6.47 11.52
N LYS A 7 -3.28 6.86 11.33
CA LYS A 7 -2.91 8.27 11.14
C LYS A 7 -3.47 8.87 9.83
N ARG A 8 -3.53 8.09 8.74
CA ARG A 8 -4.12 8.55 7.48
C ARG A 8 -5.62 8.76 7.62
N GLU A 9 -6.31 7.82 8.26
CA GLU A 9 -7.74 7.90 8.56
C GLU A 9 -8.04 9.12 9.44
N ALA A 10 -7.25 9.36 10.49
CA ALA A 10 -7.41 10.54 11.34
C ALA A 10 -7.24 11.86 10.56
N VAL A 11 -6.29 11.94 9.61
CA VAL A 11 -6.15 13.12 8.74
C VAL A 11 -7.35 13.27 7.80
N ALA A 12 -7.86 12.18 7.23
CA ALA A 12 -9.05 12.21 6.38
C ALA A 12 -10.27 12.71 7.18
N HIS A 13 -10.50 12.14 8.36
CA HIS A 13 -11.57 12.54 9.26
C HIS A 13 -11.49 14.03 9.64
N ALA A 14 -10.29 14.50 9.99
CA ALA A 14 -10.03 15.91 10.30
C ALA A 14 -10.38 16.86 9.14
N ARG A 15 -10.16 16.43 7.89
CA ARG A 15 -10.49 17.22 6.70
C ARG A 15 -11.99 17.19 6.39
N GLU A 16 -12.59 16.01 6.43
CA GLU A 16 -13.98 15.78 6.02
C GLU A 16 -14.99 16.28 7.05
N HIS A 17 -14.77 16.03 8.33
CA HIS A 17 -15.73 16.36 9.39
C HIS A 17 -15.47 17.73 10.05
N HIS A 18 -14.25 18.26 9.95
CA HIS A 18 -13.88 19.52 10.59
C HIS A 18 -13.39 20.60 9.62
N GLY A 19 -13.44 20.36 8.30
CA GLY A 19 -13.07 21.34 7.29
C GLY A 19 -11.60 21.78 7.35
N LEU A 20 -10.74 21.04 8.03
CA LEU A 20 -9.34 21.41 8.19
C LEU A 20 -8.59 21.26 6.85
N SER A 21 -7.68 22.19 6.58
CA SER A 21 -6.73 22.01 5.48
C SER A 21 -5.82 20.81 5.76
N GLU A 22 -5.34 20.14 4.72
CA GLU A 22 -4.41 19.01 4.86
C GLU A 22 -3.21 19.37 5.74
N ARG A 23 -2.67 20.60 5.62
CA ARG A 23 -1.57 21.08 6.45
C ARG A 23 -1.94 21.10 7.94
N ARG A 24 -3.11 21.65 8.29
CA ARG A 24 -3.57 21.70 9.69
C ARG A 24 -3.88 20.31 10.23
N ALA A 25 -4.57 19.48 9.45
CA ALA A 25 -4.87 18.10 9.82
C ALA A 25 -3.59 17.27 10.07
N CYS A 26 -2.60 17.37 9.18
CA CYS A 26 -1.31 16.69 9.34
C CYS A 26 -0.54 17.16 10.58
N SER A 27 -0.56 18.47 10.86
CA SER A 27 0.08 19.04 12.06
C SER A 27 -0.57 18.55 13.35
N LEU A 28 -1.90 18.46 13.37
CA LEU A 28 -2.68 17.99 14.51
C LEU A 28 -2.42 16.50 14.80
N VAL A 29 -2.38 15.68 13.75
CA VAL A 29 -2.19 14.22 13.86
C VAL A 29 -0.71 13.83 14.05
N GLY A 30 0.24 14.74 13.79
CA GLY A 30 1.67 14.45 13.89
C GLY A 30 2.14 13.49 12.80
N VAL A 31 1.81 13.80 11.55
CA VAL A 31 2.24 13.06 10.35
C VAL A 31 2.71 14.02 9.26
N SER A 32 3.72 13.63 8.49
CA SER A 32 4.17 14.47 7.37
C SER A 32 3.19 14.41 6.21
N ARG A 33 2.98 15.55 5.53
CA ARG A 33 2.15 15.62 4.30
C ARG A 33 2.63 14.67 3.21
N ARG A 34 3.94 14.36 3.15
CA ARG A 34 4.51 13.39 2.19
C ARG A 34 3.93 12.00 2.39
N VAL A 35 3.73 11.58 3.63
CA VAL A 35 3.07 10.30 3.92
C VAL A 35 1.64 10.35 3.41
N ILE A 36 0.87 11.39 3.76
CA ILE A 36 -0.54 11.52 3.34
C ILE A 36 -0.70 11.53 1.81
N ARG A 37 0.19 12.22 1.09
CA ARG A 37 0.18 12.31 -0.38
C ARG A 37 0.76 11.09 -1.10
N TYR A 38 1.40 10.17 -0.37
CA TYR A 38 1.98 8.99 -0.99
C TYR A 38 0.90 8.16 -1.67
N GLN A 39 1.03 8.00 -2.99
CA GLN A 39 0.23 7.13 -3.81
C GLN A 39 1.13 6.00 -4.32
N PRO A 40 0.80 4.73 -4.07
CA PRO A 40 1.50 3.62 -4.68
C PRO A 40 1.40 3.72 -6.20
N THR A 41 2.54 3.63 -6.90
CA THR A 41 2.60 3.67 -8.37
C THR A 41 2.61 2.28 -9.01
N ARG A 42 2.63 1.21 -8.20
CA ARG A 42 2.71 -0.17 -8.70
C ARG A 42 1.38 -0.55 -9.33
N VAL A 43 1.44 -1.07 -10.56
CA VAL A 43 0.33 -1.72 -11.24
C VAL A 43 -0.13 -2.91 -10.41
N ASP A 44 -1.43 -3.24 -10.48
CA ASP A 44 -1.96 -4.42 -9.81
C ASP A 44 -1.25 -5.68 -10.31
N ASP A 45 -0.44 -6.25 -9.43
CA ASP A 45 0.32 -7.47 -9.62
C ASP A 45 -0.49 -8.71 -9.26
N ALA A 46 -1.80 -8.58 -8.98
CA ALA A 46 -2.67 -9.74 -8.73
C ALA A 46 -2.61 -10.80 -9.84
N PRO A 47 -2.67 -10.47 -11.14
CA PRO A 47 -2.54 -11.46 -12.21
C PRO A 47 -1.17 -12.15 -12.19
N LEU A 48 -0.10 -11.37 -11.98
CA LEU A 48 1.27 -11.88 -11.89
C LEU A 48 1.43 -12.85 -10.72
N ARG A 49 0.90 -12.50 -9.55
CA ARG A 49 0.91 -13.37 -8.35
C ARG A 49 0.09 -14.63 -8.56
N ALA A 50 -1.07 -14.53 -9.21
CA ALA A 50 -1.89 -15.70 -9.54
C ALA A 50 -1.09 -16.67 -10.43
N ARG A 51 -0.48 -16.14 -11.49
CA ARG A 51 0.34 -16.93 -12.41
C ARG A 51 1.54 -17.60 -11.74
N LEU A 52 2.23 -16.87 -10.86
CA LEU A 52 3.32 -17.43 -10.05
C LEU A 52 2.87 -18.59 -9.15
N ARG A 53 1.68 -18.49 -8.55
CA ARG A 53 1.13 -19.56 -7.70
C ARG A 53 0.76 -20.80 -8.50
N GLU A 54 0.17 -20.63 -9.68
CA GLU A 54 -0.12 -21.74 -10.61
C GLU A 54 1.16 -22.49 -10.98
N LEU A 55 2.18 -21.76 -11.45
CA LEU A 55 3.47 -22.34 -11.83
C LEU A 55 4.16 -23.03 -10.63
N ALA A 56 4.05 -22.48 -9.43
CA ALA A 56 4.57 -23.10 -8.22
C ALA A 56 3.84 -24.40 -7.85
N ALA A 57 2.52 -24.46 -8.08
CA ALA A 57 1.71 -25.65 -7.86
C ALA A 57 2.06 -26.76 -8.87
N GLU A 58 2.22 -26.40 -10.14
CA GLU A 58 2.66 -27.33 -11.20
C GLU A 58 4.09 -27.84 -10.99
N ARG A 59 5.00 -26.96 -10.51
CA ARG A 59 6.43 -27.25 -10.39
C ARG A 59 6.95 -27.00 -8.99
N ARG A 60 6.51 -27.81 -8.02
CA ARG A 60 6.84 -27.66 -6.58
C ARG A 60 8.34 -27.55 -6.22
N ARG A 61 9.26 -28.07 -7.05
CA ARG A 61 10.71 -27.97 -6.82
C ARG A 61 11.33 -26.67 -7.35
N PHE A 62 10.56 -25.84 -8.06
CA PHE A 62 11.06 -24.63 -8.68
C PHE A 62 10.96 -23.47 -7.68
N GLY A 63 12.10 -22.88 -7.34
CA GLY A 63 12.16 -21.66 -6.54
C GLY A 63 11.80 -20.41 -7.37
N TYR A 64 11.65 -19.27 -6.70
CA TYR A 64 11.19 -18.01 -7.30
C TYR A 64 11.95 -17.60 -8.58
N ARG A 65 13.27 -17.83 -8.65
CA ARG A 65 14.08 -17.53 -9.84
C ARG A 65 13.67 -18.36 -11.05
N ARG A 66 13.40 -19.66 -10.86
CA ARG A 66 13.01 -20.57 -11.94
C ARG A 66 11.59 -20.31 -12.42
N LEU A 67 10.69 -19.95 -11.51
CA LEU A 67 9.35 -19.52 -11.86
C LEU A 67 9.37 -18.21 -12.64
N GLY A 68 10.30 -17.30 -12.31
CA GLY A 68 10.51 -16.04 -13.04
C GLY A 68 10.91 -16.21 -14.52
N TYR A 69 11.54 -17.32 -14.91
CA TYR A 69 11.81 -17.61 -16.32
C TYR A 69 10.58 -18.12 -17.10
N LEU A 70 9.50 -18.47 -16.41
CA LEU A 70 8.26 -18.99 -16.99
C LEU A 70 7.13 -17.94 -17.03
N LEU A 71 7.43 -16.74 -16.53
CA LEU A 71 6.57 -15.56 -16.60
C LEU A 71 6.88 -14.76 -17.86
#